data_AF-A0A7S2NC27-F1
#
_entry.id   AF-A0A7S2NC27-F1
#
_cell.length_a   1.000
_cell.length_b   1.000
_cell.length_c   1.000
_cell.angle_alpha   90.00
_cell.angle_beta   90.00
_cell.angle_gamma   90.00
#
_symmetry.space_group_name_H-M   'P 1'
#
loop_
_entity.id
_entity.type
_entity.pdbx_description
1 polymer ?
#
loop_
_entity_poly.entity_id
_entity_poly.type
_entity_poly.pdbx_seq_one_letter_code
_entity_poly.pdbx_strand_id
1 'polypeptide(L)'
;MATLRALCALAQVLAVRVGSSRAGNDPYKTHTYSVPVQTEWEANATHVPLDEVLQKGSPRLKDVLDKYGFAVVTGVVPFQEQQAFEDDFKDDLLDLVDKEALSTGPEAAKYAHERLLKEGPRAFPIRTAETYLTEGAGFVLKRALMHGRFAWRARRHPNVAAVFGTLFPEEEKLVTSVDVTFFTPKGGQISKTNSFSAHVDQNKHDVRDGLSDSETYQGVLYIWPAGEGTSTTVLWPGSHHDRWDTMMEDERFKDSGKYGIHYCEIRAMYNQARGTQLAAGWAEHARRVVVPAGGLLLWNSRTLHTGWRGGPRLAQTVCLEPASRRKETARLAKLRLAALGLPSTHWAQLGMQHDMVLGYGGVFAKDRAPASAPFMFGRPLLPLLPALRPQGLADGADEGRLEKLVEVEYSTLGTWAFPGSAALLEASVRDTIKEHL
;
A
#
# COMPACT_ATOMS: atom_id res chain seq x y z
N MET A 1 -33.66 35.19 -3.65
CA MET A 1 -33.84 33.77 -4.04
C MET A 1 -32.53 32.98 -4.12
N ALA A 2 -31.37 33.59 -4.33
CA ALA A 2 -30.07 32.89 -4.30
C ALA A 2 -29.64 32.45 -2.87
N THR A 3 -30.06 33.17 -1.84
CA THR A 3 -29.70 32.91 -0.43
C THR A 3 -30.48 31.77 0.23
N LEU A 4 -31.65 31.38 -0.31
CA LEU A 4 -32.43 30.25 0.24
C LEU A 4 -31.96 28.88 -0.29
N ARG A 5 -31.30 28.83 -1.46
CA ARG A 5 -30.76 27.58 -2.01
C ARG A 5 -29.47 27.13 -1.32
N ALA A 6 -28.67 28.06 -0.78
CA ALA A 6 -27.49 27.75 0.00
C ALA A 6 -27.82 27.13 1.39
N LEU A 7 -28.94 27.54 1.99
CA LEU A 7 -29.41 27.01 3.28
C LEU A 7 -30.06 25.61 3.16
N CYS A 8 -30.68 25.27 2.02
CA CYS A 8 -31.18 23.90 1.78
C CYS A 8 -30.06 22.89 1.53
N ALA A 9 -28.94 23.31 0.92
CA ALA A 9 -27.76 22.44 0.77
C ALA A 9 -27.08 22.15 2.11
N LEU A 10 -27.05 23.12 3.04
CA LEU A 10 -26.53 22.91 4.40
C LEU A 10 -27.46 22.04 5.26
N ALA A 11 -28.78 22.16 5.07
CA ALA A 11 -29.76 21.37 5.79
C ALA A 11 -29.82 19.89 5.35
N GLN A 12 -29.52 19.57 4.08
CA GLN A 12 -29.38 18.18 3.63
C GLN A 12 -28.10 17.50 4.13
N VAL A 13 -27.04 18.26 4.39
CA VAL A 13 -25.80 17.76 5.03
C VAL A 13 -26.01 17.51 6.53
N LEU A 14 -26.92 18.24 7.18
CA LEU A 14 -27.30 18.04 8.59
C LEU A 14 -28.47 17.04 8.80
N ALA A 15 -29.19 16.66 7.75
CA ALA A 15 -30.35 15.77 7.83
C ALA A 15 -30.09 14.32 7.40
N VAL A 16 -28.84 13.94 7.09
CA VAL A 16 -28.42 12.55 7.24
C VAL A 16 -28.33 12.29 8.73
N ARG A 17 -29.49 12.09 9.37
CA ARG A 17 -29.58 11.43 10.67
C ARG A 17 -28.90 10.09 10.52
N VAL A 18 -27.62 10.08 10.93
CA VAL A 18 -26.88 8.91 11.38
C VAL A 18 -27.87 8.08 12.17
N GLY A 19 -28.27 6.94 11.60
CA GLY A 19 -29.07 5.96 12.33
C GLY A 19 -28.36 5.72 13.64
N SER A 20 -29.08 5.90 14.75
CA SER A 20 -28.60 5.73 16.11
C SER A 20 -27.53 4.65 16.13
N SER A 21 -26.30 5.02 16.51
CA SER A 21 -25.26 4.05 16.81
C SER A 21 -25.93 2.97 17.66
N ARG A 22 -26.06 1.76 17.13
CA ARG A 22 -26.55 0.64 17.94
C ARG A 22 -25.57 0.58 19.09
N ALA A 23 -26.01 1.00 20.27
CA ALA A 23 -25.23 0.94 21.50
C ALA A 23 -24.74 -0.51 21.62
N GLY A 24 -23.46 -0.76 21.31
CA GLY A 24 -22.95 -2.13 21.29
C GLY A 24 -21.74 -2.44 20.43
N ASN A 25 -21.23 -1.55 19.57
CA ASN A 25 -20.03 -1.87 18.78
C ASN A 25 -18.99 -0.75 18.79
N ASP A 26 -18.42 -0.50 19.97
CA ASP A 26 -17.23 0.33 20.16
C ASP A 26 -16.00 -0.40 19.59
N PRO A 27 -15.43 0.04 18.45
CA PRO A 27 -14.32 -0.66 17.82
C PRO A 27 -13.09 -0.80 18.72
N TYR A 28 -12.92 0.13 19.66
CA TYR A 28 -11.81 0.10 20.61
C TYR A 28 -11.86 -1.17 21.47
N LYS A 29 -13.06 -1.54 21.93
CA LYS A 29 -13.31 -2.70 22.80
C LYS A 29 -13.51 -4.00 22.03
N THR A 30 -14.22 -3.95 20.91
CA THR A 30 -14.56 -5.17 20.14
C THR A 30 -13.45 -5.60 19.17
N HIS A 31 -12.46 -4.73 18.95
CA HIS A 31 -11.36 -4.93 18.01
C HIS A 31 -11.82 -5.20 16.57
N THR A 32 -13.08 -4.86 16.27
CA THR A 32 -13.67 -5.00 14.94
C THR A 32 -14.51 -3.77 14.64
N TYR A 33 -14.64 -3.43 13.36
CA TYR A 33 -15.47 -2.31 12.94
C TYR A 33 -16.17 -2.61 11.62
N SER A 34 -17.20 -1.82 11.32
CA SER A 34 -17.88 -1.79 10.03
C SER A 34 -18.11 -0.33 9.67
N VAL A 35 -17.84 0.02 8.42
CA VAL A 35 -18.03 1.37 7.88
C VAL A 35 -18.65 1.26 6.49
N PRO A 36 -19.48 2.23 6.08
CA PRO A 36 -20.06 2.21 4.75
C PRO A 36 -19.01 2.50 3.67
N VAL A 37 -19.31 2.06 2.45
CA VAL A 37 -18.65 2.56 1.24
C VAL A 37 -19.04 4.02 1.03
N GLN A 38 -18.16 4.83 0.45
CA GLN A 38 -18.49 6.20 0.05
C GLN A 38 -19.79 6.21 -0.76
N THR A 39 -20.66 7.16 -0.44
CA THR A 39 -21.77 7.55 -1.32
C THR A 39 -21.24 8.16 -2.62
N GLU A 40 -22.08 8.21 -3.65
CA GLU A 40 -21.74 8.86 -4.91
C GLU A 40 -21.33 10.33 -4.72
N TRP A 41 -22.01 11.06 -3.84
CA TRP A 41 -21.66 12.45 -3.52
C TRP A 41 -20.29 12.56 -2.84
N GLU A 42 -19.98 11.68 -1.87
CA GLU A 42 -18.67 11.65 -1.20
C GLU A 42 -17.55 11.28 -2.20
N ALA A 43 -17.81 10.34 -3.10
CA ALA A 43 -16.88 9.98 -4.18
C ALA A 43 -16.63 11.18 -5.10
N ASN A 44 -17.68 11.80 -5.64
CA ASN A 44 -17.57 12.97 -6.53
C ASN A 44 -16.84 14.15 -5.87
N ALA A 45 -16.99 14.34 -4.56
CA ALA A 45 -16.30 15.39 -3.82
C ALA A 45 -14.78 15.16 -3.71
N THR A 46 -14.34 13.90 -3.73
CA THR A 46 -12.95 13.47 -3.52
C THR A 46 -12.25 12.96 -4.78
N HIS A 47 -13.01 12.72 -5.85
CA HIS A 47 -12.47 12.32 -7.15
C HIS A 47 -12.04 13.55 -7.94
N VAL A 48 -10.87 13.45 -8.59
CA VAL A 48 -10.31 14.49 -9.46
C VAL A 48 -9.87 13.82 -10.77
N PRO A 49 -10.44 14.18 -11.92
CA PRO A 49 -9.99 13.68 -13.21
C PRO A 49 -8.52 14.02 -13.49
N LEU A 50 -7.77 13.10 -14.11
CA LEU A 50 -6.34 13.31 -14.42
C LEU A 50 -6.09 14.58 -15.25
N ASP A 51 -6.94 14.89 -16.22
CA ASP A 51 -6.84 16.09 -17.05
C ASP A 51 -6.99 17.38 -16.22
N GLU A 52 -7.89 17.40 -15.23
CA GLU A 52 -7.98 18.51 -14.26
C GLU A 52 -6.75 18.63 -13.36
N VAL A 53 -6.13 17.50 -12.97
CA VAL A 53 -4.88 17.50 -12.20
C VAL A 53 -3.73 18.09 -13.03
N LEU A 54 -3.60 17.68 -14.29
CA LEU A 54 -2.50 18.06 -15.16
C LEU A 54 -2.69 19.45 -15.81
N GLN A 55 -3.86 20.07 -15.66
CA GLN A 55 -4.08 21.44 -16.09
C GLN A 55 -3.14 22.38 -15.32
N LYS A 56 -2.30 23.10 -16.06
CA LYS A 56 -1.31 24.03 -15.49
C LYS A 56 -1.97 25.01 -14.51
N GLY A 57 -1.48 25.01 -13.26
CA GLY A 57 -1.95 25.91 -12.20
C GLY A 57 -3.27 25.49 -11.55
N SER A 58 -3.81 24.31 -11.87
CA SER A 58 -5.00 23.79 -11.21
C SER A 58 -4.70 23.49 -9.73
N PRO A 59 -5.41 24.12 -8.77
CA PRO A 59 -5.25 23.82 -7.35
C PRO A 59 -6.08 22.59 -6.94
N ARG A 60 -6.89 22.04 -7.84
CA ARG A 60 -8.00 21.14 -7.50
C ARG A 60 -7.57 19.92 -6.68
N LEU A 61 -6.48 19.25 -7.06
CA LEU A 61 -5.99 18.08 -6.31
C LEU A 61 -5.59 18.46 -4.88
N LYS A 62 -4.83 19.56 -4.75
CA LYS A 62 -4.37 20.06 -3.46
C LYS A 62 -5.55 20.51 -2.59
N ASP A 63 -6.52 21.23 -3.15
CA ASP A 63 -7.73 21.65 -2.43
C ASP A 63 -8.53 20.46 -1.88
N VAL A 64 -8.62 19.35 -2.64
CA VAL A 64 -9.26 18.11 -2.17
C VAL A 64 -8.45 17.48 -1.04
N LEU A 65 -7.14 17.33 -1.20
CA LEU A 65 -6.26 16.76 -0.18
C LEU A 65 -6.27 17.60 1.11
N ASP A 66 -6.21 18.92 1.01
CA ASP A 66 -6.22 19.82 2.16
C ASP A 66 -7.56 19.73 2.91
N LYS A 67 -8.67 19.65 2.17
CA LYS A 67 -10.01 19.56 2.76
C LYS A 67 -10.32 18.20 3.37
N TYR A 68 -10.03 17.12 2.66
CA TYR A 68 -10.48 15.77 3.01
C TYR A 68 -9.37 14.84 3.51
N GLY A 69 -8.11 15.21 3.34
CA GLY A 69 -6.95 14.38 3.68
C GLY A 69 -6.61 13.34 2.62
N PHE A 70 -7.51 13.11 1.66
CA PHE A 70 -7.31 12.15 0.57
C PHE A 70 -8.02 12.59 -0.70
N ALA A 71 -7.55 12.09 -1.83
CA ALA A 71 -8.14 12.28 -3.15
C ALA A 71 -8.03 10.98 -3.97
N VAL A 72 -8.92 10.80 -4.92
CA VAL A 72 -8.81 9.75 -5.94
C VAL A 72 -8.62 10.42 -7.30
N VAL A 73 -7.45 10.23 -7.90
CA VAL A 73 -7.22 10.67 -9.28
C VAL A 73 -7.73 9.59 -10.23
N THR A 74 -8.71 9.94 -11.05
CA THR A 74 -9.34 8.99 -11.99
C THR A 74 -8.65 9.03 -13.35
N GLY A 75 -8.66 7.91 -14.07
CA GLY A 75 -8.05 7.82 -15.40
C GLY A 75 -6.51 7.85 -15.41
N VAL A 76 -5.85 7.56 -14.29
CA VAL A 76 -4.38 7.53 -14.21
C VAL A 76 -3.80 6.45 -15.12
N VAL A 77 -4.37 5.24 -15.09
CA VAL A 77 -4.07 4.18 -16.07
C VAL A 77 -5.28 4.04 -17.01
N PRO A 78 -5.14 4.43 -18.29
CA PRO A 78 -6.20 4.28 -19.28
C PRO A 78 -6.65 2.83 -19.41
N PHE A 79 -7.94 2.62 -19.74
CA PHE A 79 -8.51 1.28 -19.85
C PHE A 79 -7.71 0.35 -20.78
N GLN A 80 -7.14 0.88 -21.86
CA GLN A 80 -6.36 0.11 -22.83
C GLN A 80 -5.04 -0.44 -22.24
N GLU A 81 -4.52 0.19 -21.19
CA GLU A 81 -3.25 -0.20 -20.56
C GLU A 81 -3.45 -1.15 -19.36
N GLN A 82 -4.65 -1.19 -18.78
CA GLN A 82 -4.93 -1.97 -17.57
C GLN A 82 -4.64 -3.46 -17.75
N GLN A 83 -4.93 -4.03 -18.93
CA GLN A 83 -4.63 -5.43 -19.22
C GLN A 83 -3.13 -5.72 -19.15
N ALA A 84 -2.27 -4.79 -19.61
CA ALA A 84 -0.83 -4.99 -19.57
C ALA A 84 -0.27 -5.00 -18.14
N PHE A 85 -0.92 -4.31 -17.19
CA PHE A 85 -0.60 -4.47 -15.78
C PHE A 85 -1.01 -5.85 -15.24
N GLU A 86 -2.20 -6.33 -15.62
CA GLU A 86 -2.64 -7.67 -15.22
C GLU A 86 -1.74 -8.76 -15.80
N ASP A 87 -1.29 -8.60 -17.05
CA ASP A 87 -0.37 -9.51 -17.73
C ASP A 87 1.01 -9.51 -17.07
N ASP A 88 1.57 -8.34 -16.73
CA ASP A 88 2.82 -8.25 -15.97
C ASP A 88 2.74 -9.01 -14.64
N PHE A 89 1.63 -8.85 -13.91
CA PHE A 89 1.46 -9.53 -12.62
C PHE A 89 1.20 -11.03 -12.80
N LYS A 90 0.50 -11.42 -13.87
CA LYS A 90 0.32 -12.82 -14.25
C LYS A 90 1.66 -13.49 -14.53
N ASP A 91 2.53 -12.83 -15.28
CA ASP A 91 3.87 -13.34 -15.60
C ASP A 91 4.72 -13.45 -14.33
N ASP A 92 4.67 -12.47 -13.44
CA ASP A 92 5.33 -12.55 -12.12
C ASP A 92 4.82 -13.76 -11.30
N LEU A 93 3.51 -14.03 -11.31
CA LEU A 93 2.93 -15.20 -10.64
C LEU A 93 3.32 -16.52 -11.32
N LEU A 94 3.39 -16.57 -12.65
CA LEU A 94 3.77 -17.76 -13.42
C LEU A 94 5.25 -18.11 -13.23
N ASP A 95 6.12 -17.10 -13.16
CA ASP A 95 7.55 -17.28 -12.87
C ASP A 95 7.79 -17.83 -11.47
N LEU A 96 6.88 -17.58 -10.53
CA LEU A 96 6.92 -18.20 -9.20
C LEU A 96 6.45 -19.65 -9.17
N VAL A 97 5.68 -20.12 -10.14
CA VAL A 97 5.17 -21.51 -10.10
C VAL A 97 6.33 -22.48 -10.34
N ASP A 98 6.53 -23.39 -9.38
CA ASP A 98 7.51 -24.47 -9.52
C ASP A 98 6.95 -25.53 -10.50
N LYS A 99 7.30 -25.37 -11.78
CA LYS A 99 6.77 -26.20 -12.88
C LYS A 99 7.18 -27.67 -12.74
N GLU A 100 8.35 -27.95 -12.17
CA GLU A 100 8.80 -29.31 -11.91
C GLU A 100 7.91 -29.98 -10.86
N ALA A 101 7.73 -29.32 -9.71
CA ALA A 101 6.83 -29.80 -8.65
C ALA A 101 5.36 -29.86 -9.11
N LEU A 102 4.93 -28.97 -10.01
CA LEU A 102 3.59 -28.99 -10.57
C LEU A 102 3.35 -30.20 -11.48
N SER A 103 4.35 -30.61 -12.27
CA SER A 103 4.22 -31.71 -13.24
C SER A 103 3.89 -33.05 -12.56
N THR A 104 4.43 -33.27 -11.35
CA THR A 104 4.21 -34.44 -10.51
C THR A 104 3.13 -34.20 -9.44
N GLY A 105 2.59 -32.99 -9.35
CA GLY A 105 1.60 -32.59 -8.36
C GLY A 105 0.17 -33.08 -8.67
N PRO A 106 -0.78 -32.86 -7.74
CA PRO A 106 -2.18 -33.25 -7.92
C PRO A 106 -2.84 -32.56 -9.12
N GLU A 107 -3.78 -33.24 -9.79
CA GLU A 107 -4.52 -32.70 -10.94
C GLU A 107 -5.24 -31.38 -10.64
N ALA A 108 -5.74 -31.19 -9.42
CA ALA A 108 -6.38 -29.93 -9.02
C ALA A 108 -5.40 -28.73 -9.03
N ALA A 109 -4.12 -28.96 -8.75
CA ALA A 109 -3.09 -27.92 -8.85
C ALA A 109 -2.76 -27.60 -10.32
N LYS A 110 -2.68 -28.62 -11.19
CA LYS A 110 -2.49 -28.45 -12.63
C LYS A 110 -3.65 -27.67 -13.26
N TYR A 111 -4.88 -28.05 -12.93
CA TYR A 111 -6.09 -27.32 -13.35
C TYR A 111 -6.10 -25.87 -12.86
N ALA A 112 -5.68 -25.62 -11.62
CA ALA A 112 -5.54 -24.27 -11.11
C ALA A 112 -4.50 -23.44 -11.89
N HIS A 113 -3.38 -24.05 -12.29
CA HIS A 113 -2.37 -23.40 -13.13
C HIS A 113 -2.90 -23.11 -14.54
N GLU A 114 -3.64 -24.02 -15.17
CA GLU A 114 -4.30 -23.79 -16.45
C GLU A 114 -5.28 -22.62 -16.39
N ARG A 115 -6.04 -22.51 -15.29
CA ARG A 115 -6.92 -21.37 -15.06
C ARG A 115 -6.15 -20.06 -14.90
N LEU A 116 -5.01 -20.06 -14.19
CA LEU A 116 -4.13 -18.88 -14.13
C LEU A 116 -3.64 -18.46 -15.53
N LEU A 117 -3.24 -19.42 -16.37
CA LEU A 117 -2.82 -19.16 -17.76
C LEU A 117 -3.95 -18.56 -18.61
N LYS A 118 -5.18 -19.04 -18.45
CA LYS A 118 -6.32 -18.63 -19.28
C LYS A 118 -7.05 -17.38 -18.78
N GLU A 119 -7.25 -17.28 -17.47
CA GLU A 119 -8.11 -16.28 -16.83
C GLU A 119 -7.31 -15.19 -16.08
N GLY A 120 -5.97 -15.31 -16.03
CA GLY A 120 -5.09 -14.33 -15.41
C GLY A 120 -5.08 -14.36 -13.87
N PRO A 121 -4.58 -13.30 -13.21
CA PRO A 121 -4.34 -13.29 -11.77
C PRO A 121 -5.61 -13.48 -10.93
N ARG A 122 -6.78 -13.16 -11.49
CA ARG A 122 -8.08 -13.38 -10.82
C ARG A 122 -8.34 -14.85 -10.50
N ALA A 123 -7.81 -15.76 -11.30
CA ALA A 123 -7.99 -17.19 -11.11
C ALA A 123 -6.89 -17.85 -10.26
N PHE A 124 -5.90 -17.07 -9.78
CA PHE A 124 -4.88 -17.59 -8.89
C PHE A 124 -5.54 -18.19 -7.62
N PRO A 125 -5.11 -19.37 -7.15
CA PRO A 125 -5.75 -20.00 -5.99
C PRO A 125 -5.64 -19.13 -4.75
N ILE A 126 -6.79 -18.69 -4.25
CA ILE A 126 -6.88 -17.84 -3.04
C ILE A 126 -6.13 -18.45 -1.85
N ARG A 127 -6.18 -19.78 -1.68
CA ARG A 127 -5.46 -20.44 -0.59
C ARG A 127 -3.94 -20.35 -0.77
N THR A 128 -3.42 -20.44 -1.99
CA THR A 128 -1.99 -20.21 -2.26
C THR A 128 -1.61 -18.77 -1.92
N ALA A 129 -2.41 -17.80 -2.36
CA ALA A 129 -2.15 -16.39 -2.05
C ALA A 129 -2.12 -16.14 -0.53
N GLU A 130 -3.17 -16.56 0.18
CA GLU A 130 -3.31 -16.35 1.63
C GLU A 130 -2.28 -17.10 2.47
N THR A 131 -1.78 -18.25 1.98
CA THR A 131 -0.81 -19.06 2.74
C THR A 131 0.63 -18.63 2.49
N TYR A 132 0.96 -18.24 1.25
CA TYR A 132 2.37 -18.14 0.83
C TYR A 132 2.78 -16.79 0.24
N LEU A 133 1.84 -15.91 -0.08
CA LEU A 133 2.14 -14.62 -0.73
C LEU A 133 1.77 -13.43 0.15
N THR A 134 0.57 -13.46 0.74
CA THR A 134 -0.04 -12.29 1.34
C THR A 134 -0.17 -12.39 2.86
N GLU A 135 0.05 -11.30 3.56
CA GLU A 135 -0.25 -11.14 4.99
C GLU A 135 -1.32 -10.06 5.21
N GLY A 136 -1.93 -10.03 6.40
CA GLY A 136 -2.82 -8.96 6.83
C GLY A 136 -3.96 -8.67 5.83
N ALA A 137 -3.99 -7.43 5.31
CA ALA A 137 -4.98 -6.97 4.35
C ALA A 137 -4.70 -7.38 2.88
N GLY A 138 -3.83 -8.37 2.63
CA GLY A 138 -3.44 -8.77 1.27
C GLY A 138 -2.08 -8.21 0.85
N PHE A 139 -1.20 -7.93 1.81
CA PHE A 139 0.13 -7.35 1.58
C PHE A 139 1.06 -8.43 1.05
N VAL A 140 1.54 -8.27 -0.18
CA VAL A 140 2.51 -9.17 -0.79
C VAL A 140 3.90 -8.79 -0.29
N LEU A 141 4.32 -9.46 0.78
CA LEU A 141 5.56 -9.15 1.50
C LEU A 141 6.71 -10.12 1.20
N LYS A 142 6.41 -11.25 0.53
CA LYS A 142 7.34 -12.37 0.36
C LYS A 142 7.63 -12.64 -1.12
N ARG A 143 8.63 -13.48 -1.37
CA ARG A 143 9.01 -14.03 -2.68
C ARG A 143 9.42 -12.97 -3.71
N ALA A 144 9.86 -11.80 -3.26
CA ALA A 144 10.31 -10.67 -4.08
C ALA A 144 9.27 -10.11 -5.09
N LEU A 145 7.98 -10.46 -4.95
CA LEU A 145 6.92 -10.02 -5.89
C LEU A 145 6.72 -8.50 -5.92
N MET A 146 6.97 -7.80 -4.82
CA MET A 146 6.94 -6.34 -4.77
C MET A 146 8.04 -5.69 -5.63
N HIS A 147 8.96 -6.47 -6.19
CA HIS A 147 9.95 -6.03 -7.18
C HIS A 147 9.78 -6.72 -8.53
N GLY A 148 8.61 -7.31 -8.79
CA GLY A 148 8.24 -7.87 -10.09
C GLY A 148 7.93 -6.80 -11.15
N ARG A 149 7.57 -7.25 -12.34
CA ARG A 149 7.23 -6.40 -13.50
C ARG A 149 6.08 -5.47 -13.17
N PHE A 150 5.03 -5.99 -12.54
CA PHE A 150 3.83 -5.23 -12.18
C PHE A 150 4.15 -4.02 -11.29
N ALA A 151 4.92 -4.26 -10.22
CA ALA A 151 5.24 -3.23 -9.24
C ALA A 151 6.08 -2.11 -9.87
N TRP A 152 7.06 -2.46 -10.71
CA TRP A 152 7.90 -1.48 -11.40
C TRP A 152 7.19 -0.77 -12.55
N ARG A 153 6.20 -1.39 -13.21
CA ARG A 153 5.34 -0.68 -14.15
C ARG A 153 4.55 0.41 -13.44
N ALA A 154 3.94 0.11 -12.30
CA ALA A 154 3.16 1.08 -11.52
C ALA A 154 4.02 2.25 -11.01
N ARG A 155 5.17 1.98 -10.41
CA ARG A 155 6.07 3.02 -9.86
C ARG A 155 6.63 3.96 -10.92
N ARG A 156 6.82 3.47 -12.15
CA ARG A 156 7.38 4.23 -13.27
C ARG A 156 6.32 4.76 -14.23
N HIS A 157 5.05 4.59 -13.90
CA HIS A 157 3.98 5.01 -14.79
C HIS A 157 4.00 6.55 -14.95
N PRO A 158 4.03 7.10 -16.17
CA PRO A 158 4.22 8.53 -16.39
C PRO A 158 3.12 9.37 -15.75
N ASN A 159 1.87 8.92 -15.78
CA ASN A 159 0.77 9.65 -15.14
C ASN A 159 0.84 9.61 -13.60
N VAL A 160 1.44 8.57 -13.01
CA VAL A 160 1.67 8.54 -11.55
C VAL A 160 2.71 9.59 -11.20
N ALA A 161 3.84 9.62 -11.91
CA ALA A 161 4.88 10.63 -11.73
C ALA A 161 4.34 12.06 -11.95
N ALA A 162 3.52 12.26 -12.99
CA ALA A 162 2.92 13.57 -13.29
C ALA A 162 1.98 14.04 -12.17
N VAL A 163 1.12 13.16 -11.65
CA VAL A 163 0.22 13.49 -10.53
C VAL A 163 1.02 13.90 -9.29
N PHE A 164 2.01 13.09 -8.87
CA PHE A 164 2.86 13.46 -7.73
C PHE A 164 3.68 14.73 -8.00
N GLY A 165 4.10 14.97 -9.24
CA GLY A 165 4.78 16.22 -9.64
C GLY A 165 3.96 17.47 -9.34
N THR A 166 2.63 17.39 -9.46
CA THR A 166 1.75 18.53 -9.10
C THR A 166 1.73 18.83 -7.60
N LEU A 167 2.05 17.85 -6.75
CA LEU A 167 2.14 18.02 -5.29
C LEU A 167 3.48 18.64 -4.86
N PHE A 168 4.50 18.57 -5.72
CA PHE A 168 5.85 19.08 -5.48
C PHE A 168 6.33 19.94 -6.66
N PRO A 169 5.67 21.08 -6.95
CA PRO A 169 5.92 21.86 -8.17
C PRO A 169 7.32 22.48 -8.26
N GLU A 170 8.02 22.61 -7.13
CA GLU A 170 9.36 23.18 -7.03
C GLU A 170 10.48 22.16 -7.32
N GLU A 171 10.12 20.90 -7.60
CA GLU A 171 11.07 19.78 -7.60
C GLU A 171 11.15 19.15 -8.99
N GLU A 172 12.33 19.19 -9.59
CA GLU A 172 12.56 18.70 -10.95
C GLU A 172 12.52 17.17 -11.04
N LYS A 173 12.90 16.49 -9.95
CA LYS A 173 13.05 15.04 -9.91
C LYS A 173 12.38 14.44 -8.68
N LEU A 174 11.53 13.45 -8.92
CA LEU A 174 10.93 12.62 -7.88
C LEU A 174 11.60 11.25 -7.82
N VAL A 175 11.57 10.65 -6.64
CA VAL A 175 11.98 9.27 -6.36
C VAL A 175 10.82 8.48 -5.78
N THR A 176 10.75 7.18 -6.02
CA THR A 176 9.63 6.30 -5.61
C THR A 176 9.98 5.46 -4.39
N SER A 177 9.05 5.24 -3.47
CA SER A 177 9.15 4.13 -2.52
C SER A 177 9.12 2.78 -3.24
N VAL A 178 9.63 1.73 -2.59
CA VAL A 178 9.60 0.34 -3.06
C VAL A 178 8.72 -0.53 -2.16
N ASP A 179 7.54 -0.02 -1.88
CA ASP A 179 6.56 -0.61 -0.96
C ASP A 179 5.72 -1.73 -1.64
N VAL A 180 4.84 -2.39 -0.90
CA VAL A 180 4.25 -3.69 -1.24
C VAL A 180 3.17 -3.66 -2.33
N THR A 181 3.05 -4.77 -3.06
CA THR A 181 1.85 -5.04 -3.86
C THR A 181 0.69 -5.47 -2.96
N PHE A 182 -0.53 -5.05 -3.29
CA PHE A 182 -1.75 -5.56 -2.69
C PHE A 182 -2.44 -6.55 -3.62
N PHE A 183 -2.60 -7.79 -3.16
CA PHE A 183 -3.22 -8.83 -3.95
C PHE A 183 -4.23 -9.67 -3.16
N THR A 184 -5.38 -9.91 -3.76
CA THR A 184 -6.36 -10.90 -3.33
C THR A 184 -7.10 -11.37 -4.58
N PRO A 185 -6.97 -12.64 -5.01
CA PRO A 185 -7.65 -13.14 -6.21
C PRO A 185 -9.17 -13.25 -6.01
N LYS A 186 -9.89 -13.67 -7.07
CA LYS A 186 -11.33 -13.93 -6.98
C LYS A 186 -11.61 -15.09 -6.01
N GLY A 187 -12.75 -15.03 -5.33
CA GLY A 187 -13.17 -16.05 -4.35
C GLY A 187 -12.79 -15.72 -2.90
N GLY A 188 -12.11 -14.59 -2.67
CA GLY A 188 -12.04 -13.98 -1.34
C GLY A 188 -13.43 -13.64 -0.82
N GLN A 189 -13.68 -13.92 0.46
CA GLN A 189 -14.96 -13.65 1.09
C GLN A 189 -15.21 -12.13 1.15
N ILE A 190 -16.40 -11.70 0.74
CA ILE A 190 -16.85 -10.33 0.98
C ILE A 190 -17.02 -10.18 2.50
N SER A 191 -16.27 -9.26 3.09
CA SER A 191 -16.40 -8.97 4.50
C SER A 191 -17.37 -7.83 4.77
N LYS A 192 -18.13 -7.96 5.86
CA LYS A 192 -18.99 -6.89 6.42
C LYS A 192 -18.32 -6.15 7.57
N THR A 193 -17.28 -6.74 8.16
CA THR A 193 -16.51 -6.20 9.28
C THR A 193 -15.03 -6.36 9.01
N ASN A 194 -14.19 -5.65 9.74
CA ASN A 194 -12.74 -5.78 9.62
C ASN A 194 -12.08 -5.59 10.99
N SER A 195 -10.85 -6.09 11.15
CA SER A 195 -10.06 -5.86 12.36
C SER A 195 -9.80 -4.37 12.54
N PHE A 196 -10.07 -3.85 13.74
CA PHE A 196 -9.83 -2.43 14.02
C PHE A 196 -8.34 -2.19 14.22
N SER A 197 -7.74 -1.52 13.23
CA SER A 197 -6.34 -1.08 13.20
C SER A 197 -6.23 0.30 12.56
N ALA A 198 -7.12 1.22 12.90
CA ALA A 198 -7.06 2.59 12.39
C ALA A 198 -5.82 3.29 12.94
N HIS A 199 -5.00 3.83 12.04
CA HIS A 199 -3.70 4.41 12.36
C HIS A 199 -3.39 5.60 11.47
N VAL A 200 -2.40 6.39 11.89
CA VAL A 200 -1.64 7.31 11.03
C VAL A 200 -0.22 6.79 10.94
N ASP A 201 0.46 7.09 9.85
CA ASP A 201 1.85 6.66 9.66
C ASP A 201 2.87 7.75 9.90
N GLN A 202 2.44 9.00 10.08
CA GLN A 202 3.33 10.11 10.38
C GLN A 202 3.31 10.42 11.88
N ASN A 203 4.28 9.88 12.61
CA ASN A 203 4.51 10.25 14.00
C ASN A 203 5.22 11.62 14.08
N LYS A 204 4.61 12.59 14.77
CA LYS A 204 5.19 13.92 15.03
C LYS A 204 6.48 13.87 15.83
N HIS A 205 6.69 12.81 16.60
CA HIS A 205 7.85 12.62 17.48
C HIS A 205 8.89 11.68 16.88
N ASP A 206 8.81 11.40 15.58
CA ASP A 206 9.79 10.56 14.91
C ASP A 206 11.19 11.17 15.00
N VAL A 207 12.17 10.36 15.40
CA VAL A 207 13.57 10.78 15.59
C VAL A 207 14.28 11.15 14.29
N ARG A 208 13.74 10.80 13.12
CA ARG A 208 14.38 11.06 11.83
C ARG A 208 14.13 12.48 11.37
N ASP A 209 15.22 13.23 11.16
CA ASP A 209 15.19 14.64 10.74
C ASP A 209 14.24 14.90 9.55
N GLY A 210 13.39 15.91 9.71
CA GLY A 210 12.51 16.41 8.65
C GLY A 210 11.28 15.54 8.36
N LEU A 211 11.18 14.33 8.92
CA LEU A 211 10.05 13.44 8.65
C LEU A 211 8.74 13.96 9.26
N SER A 212 8.78 14.39 10.52
CA SER A 212 7.63 14.92 11.27
C SER A 212 6.98 16.12 10.57
N ASP A 213 7.81 16.99 9.99
CA ASP A 213 7.38 18.27 9.43
C ASP A 213 7.12 18.20 7.92
N SER A 214 7.52 17.09 7.28
CA SER A 214 7.35 16.93 5.84
C SER A 214 5.87 16.75 5.46
N GLU A 215 5.44 17.47 4.42
CA GLU A 215 4.24 17.10 3.68
C GLU A 215 4.55 15.89 2.81
N THR A 216 3.91 14.77 3.14
CA THR A 216 4.09 13.49 2.46
C THR A 216 2.75 12.86 2.17
N TYR A 217 2.68 12.26 1.00
CA TYR A 217 1.47 11.66 0.50
C TYR A 217 1.73 10.20 0.18
N GLN A 218 0.92 9.35 0.77
CA GLN A 218 0.88 7.95 0.41
C GLN A 218 -0.02 7.76 -0.80
N GLY A 219 0.22 6.70 -1.57
CA GLY A 219 -0.60 6.38 -2.71
C GLY A 219 -0.78 4.89 -2.96
N VAL A 220 -1.91 4.55 -3.57
CA VAL A 220 -2.22 3.19 -4.05
C VAL A 220 -2.83 3.28 -5.43
N LEU A 221 -2.14 2.71 -6.42
CA LEU A 221 -2.63 2.58 -7.78
C LEU A 221 -3.47 1.30 -7.90
N TYR A 222 -4.78 1.46 -8.09
CA TYR A 222 -5.73 0.35 -8.21
C TYR A 222 -5.87 -0.06 -9.67
N ILE A 223 -5.41 -1.26 -10.03
CA ILE A 223 -5.64 -1.82 -11.37
C ILE A 223 -7.02 -2.47 -11.44
N TRP A 224 -7.42 -3.16 -10.38
CA TRP A 224 -8.81 -3.56 -10.21
C TRP A 224 -9.60 -2.50 -9.45
N PRO A 225 -10.89 -2.29 -9.77
CA PRO A 225 -11.69 -1.31 -9.07
C PRO A 225 -11.87 -1.70 -7.60
N ALA A 226 -12.04 -0.69 -6.75
CA ALA A 226 -12.36 -0.82 -5.34
C ALA A 226 -13.71 -0.17 -5.04
N GLY A 227 -14.58 -0.87 -4.31
CA GLY A 227 -15.92 -0.41 -3.95
C GLY A 227 -16.63 -1.42 -3.06
N GLU A 228 -17.93 -1.58 -3.24
CA GLU A 228 -18.71 -2.61 -2.55
C GLU A 228 -18.22 -4.01 -2.96
N GLY A 229 -18.11 -4.93 -1.99
CA GLY A 229 -17.68 -6.30 -2.27
C GLY A 229 -16.19 -6.52 -2.61
N THR A 230 -15.35 -5.48 -2.56
CA THR A 230 -13.90 -5.61 -2.79
C THR A 230 -13.06 -5.11 -1.61
N SER A 231 -11.82 -5.57 -1.56
CA SER A 231 -10.84 -5.00 -0.63
C SER A 231 -10.51 -3.57 -1.07
N THR A 232 -10.30 -2.66 -0.11
CA THR A 232 -10.07 -1.22 -0.37
C THR A 232 -9.26 -0.59 0.77
N THR A 233 -9.05 0.71 0.75
CA THR A 233 -8.57 1.50 1.87
C THR A 233 -9.74 2.18 2.56
N VAL A 234 -9.75 2.18 3.89
CA VAL A 234 -10.67 2.98 4.70
C VAL A 234 -9.94 4.21 5.16
N LEU A 235 -10.55 5.37 4.99
CA LEU A 235 -10.01 6.67 5.40
C LEU A 235 -11.05 7.42 6.23
N TRP A 236 -10.60 8.22 7.19
CA TRP A 236 -11.43 9.20 7.88
C TRP A 236 -11.22 10.59 7.24
N PRO A 237 -12.18 11.10 6.44
CA PRO A 237 -12.06 12.40 5.80
C PRO A 237 -11.81 13.53 6.80
N GLY A 238 -10.77 14.34 6.57
CA GLY A 238 -10.41 15.51 7.38
C GLY A 238 -9.66 15.18 8.67
N SER A 239 -9.32 13.92 8.93
CA SER A 239 -8.63 13.50 10.16
C SER A 239 -7.16 13.95 10.27
N HIS A 240 -6.55 14.39 9.17
CA HIS A 240 -5.17 14.92 9.16
C HIS A 240 -5.02 16.28 9.85
N HIS A 241 -6.13 16.95 10.16
CA HIS A 241 -6.16 18.16 10.99
C HIS A 241 -6.15 17.78 12.48
N ASP A 242 -7.13 18.25 13.26
CA ASP A 242 -7.16 18.13 14.73
C ASP A 242 -7.05 16.71 15.28
N ARG A 243 -7.47 15.67 14.53
CA ARG A 243 -7.45 14.28 15.03
C ARG A 243 -6.04 13.72 15.07
N TRP A 244 -5.21 14.06 14.09
CA TRP A 244 -3.80 13.72 14.11
C TRP A 244 -3.10 14.38 15.31
N ASP A 245 -3.28 15.69 15.52
CA ASP A 245 -2.70 16.38 16.69
C ASP A 245 -3.17 15.76 18.02
N THR A 246 -4.47 15.44 18.11
CA THR A 246 -5.04 14.75 19.29
C THR A 246 -4.35 13.41 19.57
N MET A 247 -4.02 12.64 18.51
CA MET A 247 -3.25 11.40 18.67
C MET A 247 -1.83 11.69 19.12
N MET A 248 -1.14 12.64 18.48
CA MET A 248 0.27 12.95 18.75
C MET A 248 0.52 13.52 20.16
N GLU A 249 -0.50 13.96 20.86
CA GLU A 249 -0.40 14.32 22.29
C GLU A 249 -0.22 13.10 23.22
N ASP A 250 -0.54 11.88 22.78
CA ASP A 250 -0.44 10.66 23.60
C ASP A 250 1.02 10.27 23.89
N GLU A 251 1.32 9.98 25.16
CA GLU A 251 2.68 9.60 25.60
C GLU A 251 3.22 8.35 24.89
N ARG A 252 2.34 7.43 24.47
CA ARG A 252 2.76 6.25 23.68
C ARG A 252 3.53 6.66 22.42
N PHE A 253 3.03 7.65 21.69
CA PHE A 253 3.60 8.05 20.40
C PHE A 253 4.83 8.93 20.57
N LYS A 254 4.88 9.73 21.65
CA LYS A 254 6.10 10.43 22.08
C LYS A 254 7.24 9.44 22.37
N ASP A 255 6.95 8.38 23.09
CA ASP A 255 7.98 7.40 23.46
C ASP A 255 8.41 6.54 22.28
N SER A 256 7.46 6.03 21.49
CA SER A 256 7.77 5.19 20.34
C SER A 256 8.46 5.95 19.20
N GLY A 257 8.14 7.23 19.00
CA GLY A 257 8.77 8.09 18.00
C GLY A 257 10.28 8.27 18.21
N LYS A 258 10.74 8.33 19.47
CA LYS A 258 12.17 8.39 19.82
C LYS A 258 12.97 7.19 19.29
N TYR A 259 12.30 6.07 19.01
CA TYR A 259 12.91 4.84 18.46
C TYR A 259 12.66 4.68 16.95
N GLY A 260 12.10 5.70 16.28
CA GLY A 260 11.79 5.68 14.85
C GLY A 260 10.53 4.89 14.49
N ILE A 261 9.64 4.65 15.45
CA ILE A 261 8.33 4.03 15.18
C ILE A 261 7.38 5.13 14.70
N HIS A 262 7.01 5.04 13.42
CA HIS A 262 6.16 6.00 12.74
C HIS A 262 4.67 5.59 12.76
N TYR A 263 4.39 4.29 12.78
CA TYR A 263 3.04 3.72 12.87
C TYR A 263 2.39 4.03 14.22
N CYS A 264 1.27 4.78 14.19
CA CYS A 264 0.53 5.22 15.36
C CYS A 264 -0.93 4.76 15.31
N GLU A 265 -1.23 3.62 15.94
CA GLU A 265 -2.58 3.03 15.97
C GLU A 265 -3.41 3.52 17.16
N ILE A 266 -4.68 3.88 16.94
CA ILE A 266 -5.60 4.36 17.99
C ILE A 266 -5.64 3.40 19.20
N ARG A 267 -5.62 2.08 18.96
CA ARG A 267 -5.67 1.07 20.03
C ARG A 267 -4.40 0.99 20.89
N ALA A 268 -3.28 1.51 20.38
CA ALA A 268 -2.02 1.51 21.11
C ALA A 268 -1.90 2.69 22.08
N MET A 269 -2.80 3.68 21.99
CA MET A 269 -2.80 4.87 22.84
C MET A 269 -2.86 4.51 24.33
N TYR A 270 -2.04 5.16 25.16
CA TYR A 270 -2.12 4.99 26.61
C TYR A 270 -3.36 5.69 27.19
N ASN A 271 -3.78 6.82 26.63
CA ASN A 271 -5.01 7.49 27.02
C ASN A 271 -6.22 6.76 26.42
N GLN A 272 -6.71 5.73 27.11
CA GLN A 272 -7.82 4.90 26.65
C GLN A 272 -9.13 5.68 26.45
N ALA A 273 -9.39 6.72 27.23
CA ALA A 273 -10.58 7.55 27.10
C ALA A 273 -10.58 8.27 25.74
N ARG A 274 -9.43 8.86 25.38
CA ARG A 274 -9.22 9.51 24.08
C ARG A 274 -9.21 8.49 22.93
N GLY A 275 -8.57 7.34 23.11
CA GLY A 275 -8.61 6.25 22.13
C GLY A 275 -10.03 5.77 21.83
N THR A 276 -10.86 5.63 22.87
CA THR A 276 -12.29 5.29 22.75
C THR A 276 -13.06 6.37 21.99
N GLN A 277 -12.81 7.66 22.28
CA GLN A 277 -13.44 8.78 21.57
C GLN A 277 -13.08 8.77 20.07
N LEU A 278 -11.81 8.57 19.73
CA LEU A 278 -11.36 8.48 18.35
C LEU A 278 -11.94 7.25 17.64
N ALA A 279 -12.01 6.09 18.30
CA ALA A 279 -12.62 4.90 17.73
C ALA A 279 -14.13 5.08 17.44
N ALA A 280 -14.85 5.81 18.31
CA ALA A 280 -16.24 6.16 18.08
C ALA A 280 -16.40 7.08 16.86
N GLY A 281 -15.58 8.13 16.76
CA GLY A 281 -15.60 9.01 15.59
C GLY A 281 -15.18 8.30 14.30
N TRP A 282 -14.26 7.33 14.38
CA TRP A 282 -13.90 6.48 13.25
C TRP A 282 -15.11 5.70 12.73
N ALA A 283 -15.87 5.05 13.63
CA ALA A 283 -17.05 4.30 13.25
C ALA A 283 -18.14 5.17 12.57
N GLU A 284 -18.20 6.46 12.92
CA GLU A 284 -19.17 7.40 12.37
C GLU A 284 -18.73 7.99 11.02
N HIS A 285 -17.46 8.37 10.90
CA HIS A 285 -16.98 9.22 9.82
C HIS A 285 -16.09 8.52 8.81
N ALA A 286 -15.47 7.39 9.16
CA ALA A 286 -14.61 6.68 8.22
C ALA A 286 -15.44 6.07 7.07
N ARG A 287 -14.82 6.00 5.89
CA ARG A 287 -15.43 5.49 4.67
C ARG A 287 -14.50 4.53 3.97
N ARG A 288 -15.06 3.44 3.46
CA ARG A 288 -14.40 2.60 2.44
C ARG A 288 -14.36 3.38 1.14
N VAL A 289 -13.16 3.67 0.64
CA VAL A 289 -12.99 4.51 -0.55
C VAL A 289 -13.37 3.75 -1.81
N VAL A 290 -14.09 4.42 -2.70
CA VAL A 290 -14.41 3.94 -4.05
C VAL A 290 -13.31 4.43 -4.98
N VAL A 291 -12.65 3.49 -5.67
CA VAL A 291 -11.59 3.78 -6.64
C VAL A 291 -11.92 3.07 -7.94
N PRO A 292 -12.11 3.78 -9.06
CA PRO A 292 -12.30 3.12 -10.35
C PRO A 292 -11.03 2.35 -10.77
N ALA A 293 -11.17 1.39 -11.67
CA ALA A 293 -10.04 0.69 -12.26
C ALA A 293 -9.09 1.69 -12.95
N GLY A 294 -7.78 1.54 -12.71
CA GLY A 294 -6.76 2.48 -13.14
C GLY A 294 -6.71 3.81 -12.37
N GLY A 295 -7.45 3.93 -11.25
CA GLY A 295 -7.43 5.10 -10.39
C GLY A 295 -6.26 5.08 -9.39
N LEU A 296 -5.77 6.26 -9.02
CA LEU A 296 -4.75 6.45 -7.99
C LEU A 296 -5.40 7.09 -6.74
N LEU A 297 -5.45 6.33 -5.65
CA LEU A 297 -5.80 6.88 -4.33
C LEU A 297 -4.55 7.55 -3.74
N LEU A 298 -4.68 8.78 -3.26
CA LEU A 298 -3.66 9.54 -2.54
C LEU A 298 -4.19 10.00 -1.20
N TRP A 299 -3.36 10.00 -0.15
CA TRP A 299 -3.72 10.60 1.14
C TRP A 299 -2.50 11.20 1.83
N ASN A 300 -2.74 12.23 2.64
CA ASN A 300 -1.72 12.80 3.51
C ASN A 300 -1.35 11.76 4.58
N SER A 301 -0.06 11.57 4.87
CA SER A 301 0.39 10.55 5.85
C SER A 301 -0.12 10.78 7.28
N ARG A 302 -0.68 11.96 7.57
CA ARG A 302 -1.39 12.30 8.82
C ARG A 302 -2.86 11.87 8.83
N THR A 303 -3.44 11.46 7.71
CA THR A 303 -4.83 11.01 7.62
C THR A 303 -4.99 9.62 8.26
N LEU A 304 -5.96 9.49 9.17
CA LEU A 304 -6.33 8.21 9.78
C LEU A 304 -6.84 7.26 8.70
N HIS A 305 -6.24 6.07 8.63
CA HIS A 305 -6.57 5.07 7.64
C HIS A 305 -6.34 3.63 8.12
N THR A 306 -6.80 2.67 7.33
CA THR A 306 -6.47 1.23 7.46
C THR A 306 -6.89 0.48 6.19
N GLY A 307 -6.35 -0.72 5.96
CA GLY A 307 -6.77 -1.59 4.87
C GLY A 307 -8.07 -2.33 5.18
N TRP A 308 -9.00 -2.39 4.23
CA TRP A 308 -10.20 -3.23 4.26
C TRP A 308 -9.97 -4.52 3.50
N ARG A 309 -10.04 -5.68 4.18
CA ARG A 309 -10.00 -6.99 3.54
C ARG A 309 -11.42 -7.50 3.28
N GLY A 310 -11.81 -7.63 2.01
CA GLY A 310 -13.13 -8.15 1.67
C GLY A 310 -13.37 -8.24 0.18
N GLY A 311 -12.87 -9.30 -0.46
CA GLY A 311 -13.02 -9.53 -1.91
C GLY A 311 -11.75 -9.20 -2.70
N PRO A 312 -11.82 -9.30 -4.04
CA PRO A 312 -10.63 -9.25 -4.89
C PRO A 312 -9.98 -7.87 -4.91
N ARG A 313 -8.65 -7.83 -5.06
CA ARG A 313 -7.86 -6.60 -5.21
C ARG A 313 -6.55 -6.90 -5.95
N LEU A 314 -6.19 -6.02 -6.86
CA LEU A 314 -4.86 -5.91 -7.44
C LEU A 314 -4.51 -4.42 -7.48
N ALA A 315 -3.55 -4.03 -6.66
CA ALA A 315 -3.11 -2.66 -6.55
C ALA A 315 -1.64 -2.59 -6.13
N GLN A 316 -0.98 -1.48 -6.39
CA GLN A 316 0.41 -1.24 -5.98
C GLN A 316 0.47 0.01 -5.10
N THR A 317 1.11 -0.08 -3.94
CA THR A 317 1.47 1.13 -3.19
C THR A 317 2.52 1.90 -3.98
N VAL A 318 2.28 3.19 -4.19
CA VAL A 318 3.17 4.09 -4.91
C VAL A 318 3.21 5.41 -4.17
N CYS A 319 4.39 5.81 -3.75
CA CYS A 319 4.61 7.10 -3.10
C CYS A 319 5.84 7.70 -3.73
N LEU A 320 5.73 8.94 -4.19
CA LEU A 320 6.85 9.66 -4.77
C LEU A 320 7.12 10.91 -3.95
N GLU A 321 8.39 11.21 -3.75
CA GLU A 321 8.84 12.40 -3.03
C GLU A 321 10.01 13.04 -3.77
N PRO A 322 10.30 14.31 -3.48
CA PRO A 322 11.44 14.99 -4.08
C PRO A 322 12.77 14.28 -3.84
N ALA A 323 13.57 14.13 -4.89
CA ALA A 323 14.91 13.54 -4.80
C ALA A 323 15.82 14.34 -3.86
N SER A 324 15.61 15.65 -3.76
CA SER A 324 16.33 16.58 -2.88
C SER A 324 16.21 16.23 -1.39
N ARG A 325 15.10 15.60 -0.98
CA ARG A 325 14.88 15.18 0.42
C ARG A 325 15.56 13.86 0.77
N ARG A 326 15.96 13.08 -0.23
CA ARG A 326 16.55 11.76 -0.03
C ARG A 326 18.05 11.85 0.15
N LYS A 327 18.52 11.51 1.35
CA LYS A 327 19.95 11.37 1.64
C LYS A 327 20.55 10.19 0.85
N GLU A 328 21.85 10.28 0.56
CA GLU A 328 22.57 9.22 -0.17
C GLU A 328 22.52 7.86 0.54
N THR A 329 22.56 7.84 1.88
CA THR A 329 22.40 6.59 2.65
C THR A 329 21.04 5.93 2.42
N ALA A 330 19.97 6.73 2.31
CA ALA A 330 18.64 6.23 1.99
C ALA A 330 18.58 5.68 0.55
N ARG A 331 19.26 6.32 -0.40
CA ARG A 331 19.43 5.79 -1.77
C ARG A 331 20.08 4.42 -1.77
N LEU A 332 21.22 4.28 -1.09
CA LEU A 332 21.95 3.01 -1.02
C LEU A 332 21.11 1.93 -0.35
N ALA A 333 20.35 2.27 0.71
CA ALA A 333 19.40 1.34 1.31
C ALA A 333 18.32 0.89 0.32
N LYS A 334 17.79 1.79 -0.52
CA LYS A 334 16.82 1.42 -1.57
C LYS A 334 17.43 0.57 -2.68
N LEU A 335 18.69 0.82 -3.08
CA LEU A 335 19.42 -0.06 -4.00
C LEU A 335 19.52 -1.48 -3.44
N ARG A 336 19.89 -1.60 -2.16
CA ARG A 336 19.91 -2.88 -1.44
C ARG A 336 18.53 -3.55 -1.49
N LEU A 337 17.48 -2.83 -1.11
CA LEU A 337 16.12 -3.37 -1.10
C LEU A 337 15.66 -3.84 -2.49
N ALA A 338 15.97 -3.08 -3.54
CA ALA A 338 15.67 -3.45 -4.92
C ALA A 338 16.46 -4.68 -5.41
N ALA A 339 17.75 -4.75 -5.10
CA ALA A 339 18.59 -5.90 -5.46
C ALA A 339 18.15 -7.18 -4.73
N LEU A 340 17.78 -7.06 -3.45
CA LEU A 340 17.39 -8.20 -2.61
C LEU A 340 15.92 -8.61 -2.77
N GLY A 341 15.10 -7.82 -3.46
CA GLY A 341 13.67 -8.10 -3.53
C GLY A 341 12.95 -7.91 -2.20
N LEU A 342 13.33 -6.88 -1.42
CA LEU A 342 12.77 -6.57 -0.11
C LEU A 342 11.96 -5.25 -0.17
N PRO A 343 10.78 -5.16 0.46
CA PRO A 343 9.99 -3.94 0.46
C PRO A 343 10.59 -2.85 1.36
N SER A 344 10.45 -1.60 0.93
CA SER A 344 10.50 -0.45 1.84
C SER A 344 9.10 -0.16 2.40
N THR A 345 9.02 0.79 3.31
CA THR A 345 7.77 1.48 3.64
C THR A 345 7.43 2.55 2.59
N HIS A 346 6.31 3.24 2.77
CA HIS A 346 5.79 4.26 1.85
C HIS A 346 6.67 5.52 1.73
N TRP A 347 7.58 5.78 2.66
CA TRP A 347 8.43 6.98 2.64
C TRP A 347 9.50 6.92 1.55
N ALA A 348 9.30 7.63 0.44
CA ALA A 348 10.18 7.55 -0.72
C ALA A 348 11.56 8.20 -0.51
N GLN A 349 11.65 9.23 0.33
CA GLN A 349 12.92 9.85 0.75
C GLN A 349 13.74 8.97 1.70
N LEU A 350 13.15 7.87 2.20
CA LEU A 350 13.80 6.94 3.11
C LEU A 350 14.07 5.59 2.43
N GLY A 351 15.03 4.86 2.98
CA GLY A 351 15.28 3.45 2.65
C GLY A 351 14.87 2.51 3.77
N MET A 352 13.80 2.85 4.50
CA MET A 352 13.32 2.07 5.64
C MET A 352 12.64 0.79 5.16
N GLN A 353 13.23 -0.36 5.48
CA GLN A 353 12.66 -1.68 5.22
C GLN A 353 11.36 -1.86 6.02
N HIS A 354 10.36 -2.51 5.42
CA HIS A 354 9.13 -2.80 6.12
C HIS A 354 9.38 -3.76 7.30
N ASP A 355 8.91 -3.36 8.48
CA ASP A 355 9.10 -4.07 9.75
C ASP A 355 8.57 -5.52 9.75
N MET A 356 7.52 -5.80 8.98
CA MET A 356 6.91 -7.13 8.82
C MET A 356 7.84 -8.16 8.14
N VAL A 357 8.97 -7.74 7.58
CA VAL A 357 9.92 -8.63 6.88
C VAL A 357 11.37 -8.34 7.26
N LEU A 358 11.62 -7.81 8.45
CA LEU A 358 12.98 -7.76 8.98
C LEU A 358 13.52 -9.18 9.14
N GLY A 359 14.72 -9.42 8.63
CA GLY A 359 15.35 -10.75 8.61
C GLY A 359 14.85 -11.69 7.51
N TYR A 360 13.89 -11.27 6.66
CA TYR A 360 13.49 -12.08 5.52
C TYR A 360 14.59 -12.12 4.44
N GLY A 361 14.79 -13.30 3.84
CA GLY A 361 15.85 -13.55 2.84
C GLY A 361 15.66 -12.87 1.48
N GLY A 362 14.49 -12.31 1.20
CA GLY A 362 14.19 -11.72 -0.11
C GLY A 362 14.33 -12.76 -1.23
N VAL A 363 15.11 -12.44 -2.27
CA VAL A 363 15.44 -13.34 -3.38
C VAL A 363 16.22 -14.58 -2.94
N PHE A 364 16.91 -14.53 -1.80
CA PHE A 364 17.69 -15.64 -1.24
C PHE A 364 16.90 -16.53 -0.26
N ALA A 365 15.58 -16.32 -0.15
CA ALA A 365 14.72 -17.23 0.60
C ALA A 365 14.84 -18.67 0.06
N LYS A 366 14.72 -19.66 0.94
CA LYS A 366 14.86 -21.09 0.59
C LYS A 366 13.53 -21.85 0.60
N ASP A 367 12.49 -21.24 1.16
CA ASP A 367 11.21 -21.89 1.41
C ASP A 367 10.36 -22.05 0.14
N ARG A 368 10.37 -23.27 -0.41
CA ARG A 368 9.42 -23.67 -1.46
C ARG A 368 8.03 -23.92 -0.87
N ALA A 369 6.99 -23.63 -1.65
CA ALA A 369 5.63 -24.08 -1.32
C ALA A 369 5.35 -25.40 -2.05
N PRO A 370 4.86 -26.45 -1.37
CA PRO A 370 4.51 -27.71 -2.01
C PRO A 370 3.16 -27.63 -2.75
N ALA A 371 2.98 -28.49 -3.75
CA ALA A 371 1.67 -28.70 -4.37
C ALA A 371 0.77 -29.48 -3.41
N SER A 372 -0.51 -29.12 -3.30
CA SER A 372 -1.46 -29.84 -2.45
C SER A 372 -2.89 -29.68 -2.92
N ALA A 373 -3.69 -30.73 -2.75
CA ALA A 373 -5.13 -30.74 -2.98
C ALA A 373 -5.81 -31.59 -1.90
N PRO A 374 -6.27 -30.99 -0.79
CA PRO A 374 -6.92 -31.75 0.27
C PRO A 374 -8.15 -32.52 -0.23
N PHE A 375 -8.29 -33.76 0.23
CA PHE A 375 -9.17 -34.81 -0.31
C PHE A 375 -10.67 -34.47 -0.31
N MET A 376 -11.12 -33.51 0.49
CA MET A 376 -12.51 -33.06 0.54
C MET A 376 -12.56 -31.53 0.64
N PHE A 377 -13.12 -30.87 -0.38
CA PHE A 377 -13.34 -29.42 -0.44
C PHE A 377 -12.08 -28.54 -0.37
N GLY A 378 -10.89 -29.14 -0.46
CA GLY A 378 -9.63 -28.42 -0.40
C GLY A 378 -9.44 -27.49 -1.60
N ARG A 379 -9.28 -26.20 -1.35
CA ARG A 379 -8.79 -25.28 -2.38
C ARG A 379 -7.35 -25.69 -2.76
N PRO A 380 -7.02 -25.83 -4.05
CA PRO A 380 -5.70 -26.29 -4.48
C PRO A 380 -4.62 -25.31 -4.05
N LEU A 381 -3.43 -25.84 -3.79
CA LEU A 381 -2.21 -25.09 -3.57
C LEU A 381 -1.28 -25.30 -4.78
N LEU A 382 -0.96 -24.21 -5.49
CA LEU A 382 0.12 -24.22 -6.47
C LEU A 382 1.48 -24.34 -5.75
N PRO A 383 2.39 -25.19 -6.24
CA PRO A 383 3.75 -25.21 -5.75
C PRO A 383 4.48 -23.94 -6.21
N LEU A 384 5.26 -23.33 -5.33
CA LEU A 384 5.95 -22.08 -5.59
C LEU A 384 7.45 -22.20 -5.34
N LEU A 385 8.24 -21.61 -6.23
CA LEU A 385 9.66 -21.32 -6.03
C LEU A 385 9.84 -20.35 -4.86
N PRO A 386 11.01 -20.35 -4.19
CA PRO A 386 11.23 -19.54 -3.00
C PRO A 386 11.07 -18.03 -3.22
N ALA A 387 11.52 -17.53 -4.38
CA ALA A 387 11.39 -16.14 -4.76
C ALA A 387 11.44 -15.96 -6.28
N LEU A 388 10.88 -14.83 -6.74
CA LEU A 388 11.07 -14.29 -8.07
C LEU A 388 12.45 -13.62 -8.14
N ARG A 389 13.10 -13.63 -9.30
CA ARG A 389 14.23 -12.72 -9.54
C ARG A 389 13.72 -11.27 -9.59
N PRO A 390 14.19 -10.35 -8.71
CA PRO A 390 13.75 -8.96 -8.76
C PRO A 390 14.03 -8.33 -10.12
N GLN A 391 13.07 -7.58 -10.66
CA GLN A 391 13.22 -6.92 -11.96
C GLN A 391 14.35 -5.89 -11.98
N GLY A 392 14.69 -5.33 -10.82
CA GLY A 392 15.80 -4.39 -10.67
C GLY A 392 17.17 -5.01 -10.52
N LEU A 393 17.28 -6.32 -10.29
CA LEU A 393 18.58 -6.98 -10.14
C LEU A 393 19.27 -7.07 -11.52
N ALA A 394 20.47 -6.50 -11.62
CA ALA A 394 21.26 -6.48 -12.83
C ALA A 394 21.69 -7.89 -13.26
N ASP A 395 21.90 -8.06 -14.56
CA ASP A 395 22.45 -9.30 -15.09
C ASP A 395 23.95 -9.35 -14.71
N GLY A 396 24.40 -10.47 -14.14
CA GLY A 396 25.77 -10.60 -13.65
C GLY A 396 26.04 -9.95 -12.28
N ALA A 397 24.99 -9.54 -11.55
CA ALA A 397 25.13 -9.11 -10.16
C ALA A 397 25.83 -10.20 -9.31
N ASP A 398 26.71 -9.78 -8.40
CA ASP A 398 27.42 -10.69 -7.49
C ASP A 398 26.48 -11.12 -6.36
N GLU A 399 25.65 -12.12 -6.64
CA GLU A 399 24.63 -12.65 -5.73
C GLU A 399 25.22 -13.16 -4.41
N GLY A 400 26.42 -13.77 -4.44
CA GLY A 400 27.08 -14.26 -3.23
C GLY A 400 27.52 -13.12 -2.28
N ARG A 401 27.89 -11.95 -2.83
CA ARG A 401 28.12 -10.76 -2.00
C ARG A 401 26.82 -10.07 -1.59
N LEU A 402 25.80 -10.08 -2.43
CA LEU A 402 24.48 -9.52 -2.08
C LEU A 402 23.79 -10.30 -0.97
N GLU A 403 23.90 -11.64 -0.93
CA GLU A 403 23.31 -12.47 0.13
C GLU A 403 23.80 -12.03 1.53
N LYS A 404 25.05 -11.58 1.63
CA LYS A 404 25.62 -11.03 2.88
C LYS A 404 25.00 -9.71 3.33
N LEU A 405 24.21 -9.06 2.46
CA LEU A 405 23.47 -7.84 2.76
C LEU A 405 22.01 -8.13 3.15
N VAL A 406 21.58 -9.39 3.21
CA VAL A 406 20.26 -9.74 3.76
C VAL A 406 20.20 -9.40 5.24
N GLU A 407 21.15 -9.92 6.01
CA GLU A 407 21.28 -9.66 7.45
C GLU A 407 22.10 -8.40 7.66
N VAL A 408 21.47 -7.38 8.22
CA VAL A 408 22.09 -6.08 8.47
C VAL A 408 21.71 -5.54 9.83
N GLU A 409 22.55 -4.67 10.36
CA GLU A 409 22.22 -3.87 11.51
C GLU A 409 21.38 -2.66 11.11
N TYR A 410 20.35 -2.39 11.91
CA TYR A 410 19.47 -1.25 11.74
C TYR A 410 19.78 -0.19 12.80
N SER A 411 19.96 1.07 12.38
CA SER A 411 20.22 2.20 13.28
C SER A 411 18.94 2.63 14.03
N THR A 412 17.80 2.50 13.37
CA THR A 412 16.43 2.67 13.90
C THR A 412 15.54 1.64 13.20
N LEU A 413 14.27 1.50 13.59
CA LEU A 413 13.38 0.49 13.00
C LEU A 413 13.43 0.51 11.45
N GLY A 414 13.95 -0.56 10.86
CA GLY A 414 14.06 -0.75 9.41
C GLY A 414 15.07 0.14 8.67
N THR A 415 15.78 1.06 9.33
CA THR A 415 16.77 1.94 8.68
C THR A 415 18.16 1.35 8.75
N TRP A 416 18.74 1.00 7.60
CA TRP A 416 20.06 0.35 7.52
C TRP A 416 21.21 1.30 7.87
N ALA A 417 22.10 0.89 8.76
CA ALA A 417 23.23 1.69 9.25
C ALA A 417 24.42 1.84 8.25
N PHE A 418 24.32 1.24 7.04
CA PHE A 418 25.29 1.25 5.95
C PHE A 418 26.79 1.20 6.35
N PRO A 419 27.43 0.00 6.36
CA PRO A 419 28.85 -0.15 6.70
C PRO A 419 29.82 -0.02 5.49
N GLY A 420 29.31 0.37 4.31
CA GLY A 420 30.02 0.24 3.02
C GLY A 420 29.27 -0.70 2.06
N SER A 421 29.69 -0.76 0.78
CA SER A 421 29.11 -1.54 -0.36
C SER A 421 28.44 -0.73 -1.48
N ALA A 422 28.67 0.59 -1.55
CA ALA A 422 28.08 1.43 -2.60
C ALA A 422 28.39 0.90 -4.02
N ALA A 423 29.65 0.59 -4.33
CA ALA A 423 30.04 0.08 -5.65
C ALA A 423 29.38 -1.27 -6.01
N LEU A 424 29.19 -2.16 -5.03
CA LEU A 424 28.48 -3.43 -5.24
C LEU A 424 27.01 -3.16 -5.60
N LEU A 425 26.33 -2.32 -4.82
CA LEU A 425 24.93 -1.99 -5.02
C LEU A 425 24.69 -1.26 -6.34
N GLU A 426 25.58 -0.35 -6.71
CA GLU A 426 25.54 0.35 -8.00
C GLU A 426 25.63 -0.59 -9.20
N ALA A 427 26.51 -1.59 -9.12
CA ALA A 427 26.66 -2.60 -10.15
C ALA A 427 25.53 -3.63 -10.15
N SER A 428 24.84 -3.80 -9.01
CA SER A 428 23.83 -4.84 -8.83
C SER A 428 22.42 -4.40 -9.23
N VAL A 429 22.16 -3.11 -9.42
CA VAL A 429 20.84 -2.61 -9.78
C VAL A 429 20.86 -2.01 -11.19
N ARG A 430 19.87 -2.38 -12.01
CA ARG A 430 19.72 -1.88 -13.38
C ARG A 430 19.52 -0.36 -13.40
N ASP A 431 20.13 0.33 -14.37
CA ASP A 431 20.06 1.80 -14.48
C ASP A 431 18.62 2.33 -14.60
N THR A 432 17.75 1.61 -15.33
CA THR A 432 16.31 1.91 -15.50
C THR A 432 15.49 1.82 -14.22
N ILE A 433 16.11 1.36 -13.12
CA ILE A 433 15.53 1.32 -11.78
C ILE A 433 16.23 2.34 -10.89
N LYS A 434 17.56 2.43 -10.96
CA LYS A 434 18.36 3.39 -10.17
C LYS A 434 17.91 4.83 -10.37
N GLU A 435 17.45 5.20 -11.56
CA GLU A 435 16.99 6.55 -11.85
C GLU A 435 15.78 6.99 -11.01
N HIS A 436 14.94 6.04 -10.59
CA HIS A 436 13.72 6.25 -9.80
C HIS A 436 13.92 6.03 -8.30
N LEU A 437 14.94 5.28 -7.92
CA LEU A 437 15.21 5.01 -6.52
C LEU A 437 15.67 6.26 -5.84
#